data_AF-A0A944HBR0-F1
#
_entry.id   AF-A0A944HBR0-F1
#
_cell.length_a   1.000
_cell.length_b   1.000
_cell.length_c   1.000
_cell.angle_alpha   90.00
_cell.angle_beta   90.00
_cell.angle_gamma   90.00
#
_symmetry.space_group_name_H-M   'P 1'
#
loop_
_entity.id
_entity.type
_entity.pdbx_description
1 polymer ?
#
loop_
_entity_poly.entity_id
_entity_poly.type
_entity_poly.pdbx_seq_one_letter_code
_entity_poly.pdbx_strand_id
1 'polypeptide(L)'
;MTRWLLALSLSLAALPAVGQVYTYIDAQGNRVFTDQPRPGNAQKVQLPPANRMATPPSGAASTTAPAKTPDPMFRYEMLRLLIPEPDATIRSTAGELIVTVTSEPGLQKGHRYRLLLDGHPTGEPGPSPVFALSNIDRGSHHLAVEILDEQGRIVERTANQPFHMQRISLAQKRRIKPCATADYGQRPECPLSDKPAEEQSSILPFF
;
A
#
# COMPACT_ATOMS: atom_id res chain seq x y z
N MET A 1 -19.94 46.99 54.10
CA MET A 1 -20.03 47.89 52.92
C MET A 1 -18.66 48.36 52.40
N THR A 2 -17.62 48.45 53.23
CA THR A 2 -16.24 48.83 52.85
C THR A 2 -15.51 47.85 51.92
N ARG A 3 -15.81 46.54 51.97
CA ARG A 3 -15.19 45.53 51.07
C ARG A 3 -15.65 45.64 49.61
N TRP A 4 -16.87 46.14 49.38
CA TRP A 4 -17.41 46.35 48.03
C TRP A 4 -16.83 47.62 47.37
N LEU A 5 -16.54 48.64 48.17
CA LEU A 5 -15.88 49.87 47.69
C LEU A 5 -14.43 49.62 47.26
N LEU A 6 -13.72 48.71 47.95
CA LEU A 6 -12.36 48.29 47.56
C LEU A 6 -12.31 47.42 46.30
N ALA A 7 -13.34 46.61 46.05
CA ALA A 7 -13.44 45.82 44.82
C ALA A 7 -13.77 46.71 43.61
N LEU A 8 -14.58 47.75 43.79
CA LEU A 8 -14.93 48.70 42.74
C LEU A 8 -13.76 49.63 42.38
N SER A 9 -12.92 50.02 43.36
CA SER A 9 -11.74 50.87 43.11
C SER A 9 -10.63 50.13 42.36
N LEU A 10 -10.48 48.80 42.55
CA LEU A 10 -9.45 48.01 41.88
C LEU A 10 -9.78 47.73 40.39
N SER A 11 -11.06 47.75 40.02
CA SER A 11 -11.50 47.52 38.64
C SER A 11 -11.29 48.73 37.72
N LEU A 12 -11.08 49.94 38.27
CA LEU A 12 -10.95 51.17 37.49
C LEU A 12 -9.52 51.44 36.95
N ALA A 13 -8.53 50.61 37.31
CA ALA A 13 -7.14 50.81 36.94
C ALA A 13 -6.69 50.09 35.65
N ALA A 14 -7.57 49.32 34.99
CA ALA A 14 -7.23 48.60 33.77
C ALA A 14 -7.48 49.44 32.50
N LEU A 15 -6.65 50.47 32.28
CA LEU A 15 -6.62 51.19 31.01
C LEU A 15 -5.76 50.40 29.98
N PRO A 16 -6.26 50.14 28.76
CA PRO A 16 -5.46 49.49 27.72
C PRO A 16 -4.40 50.47 27.18
N ALA A 17 -3.13 50.08 27.23
CA ALA A 17 -2.05 50.82 26.58
C ALA A 17 -2.10 50.59 25.07
N VAL A 18 -2.42 51.64 24.30
CA VAL A 18 -2.38 51.61 22.82
C VAL A 18 -1.00 52.10 22.37
N GLY A 19 -0.15 51.20 21.89
CA GLY A 19 1.15 51.56 21.31
C GLY A 19 0.97 52.21 19.93
N GLN A 20 1.58 53.38 19.70
CA GLN A 20 1.60 54.06 18.40
C GLN A 20 3.02 53.98 17.81
N VAL A 21 3.15 53.49 16.58
CA VAL A 21 4.44 53.38 15.87
C VAL A 21 4.65 54.62 15.00
N TYR A 22 5.81 55.25 15.11
CA TYR A 22 6.20 56.43 14.31
C TYR A 22 7.32 56.08 13.33
N THR A 23 7.34 56.74 12.16
CA THR A 23 8.44 56.59 11.18
C THR A 23 9.06 57.95 10.87
N TYR A 24 10.37 57.95 10.62
CA TYR A 24 11.10 59.10 10.09
C TYR A 24 12.23 58.62 9.15
N ILE A 25 12.74 59.55 8.34
CA ILE A 25 13.90 59.34 7.49
C ILE A 25 15.12 59.91 8.22
N ASP A 26 16.16 59.10 8.41
CA ASP A 26 17.41 59.57 9.03
C ASP A 26 18.26 60.41 8.07
N ALA A 27 19.34 61.00 8.57
CA ALA A 27 20.23 61.85 7.77
C ALA A 27 20.94 61.09 6.64
N GLN A 28 20.95 59.75 6.68
CA GLN A 28 21.50 58.87 5.65
C GLN A 28 20.45 58.42 4.62
N GLY A 29 19.20 58.88 4.72
CA GLY A 29 18.12 58.55 3.79
C GLY A 29 17.42 57.23 4.07
N ASN A 30 17.69 56.57 5.20
CA ASN A 30 17.06 55.31 5.57
C ASN A 30 15.78 55.54 6.38
N ARG A 31 14.76 54.71 6.13
CA ARG A 31 13.48 54.74 6.86
C ARG A 31 13.60 53.94 8.14
N VAL A 32 13.46 54.61 9.28
CA VAL A 32 13.54 54.01 10.62
C VAL A 32 12.16 54.04 11.29
N PHE A 33 11.82 52.97 12.01
CA PHE A 33 10.58 52.84 12.79
C PHE A 33 10.89 52.90 14.29
N THR A 34 10.11 53.64 15.07
CA THR A 34 10.32 53.82 16.51
C THR A 34 9.00 53.91 17.27
N ASP A 35 9.00 53.38 18.50
CA ASP A 35 7.85 53.39 19.42
C ASP A 35 7.82 54.63 20.34
N GLN A 36 8.81 55.53 20.22
CA GLN A 36 8.88 56.79 21.00
C GLN A 36 8.89 58.02 20.08
N PRO A 37 8.04 59.04 20.32
CA PRO A 37 8.00 60.23 19.50
C PRO A 37 9.24 61.10 19.74
N ARG A 38 10.05 61.31 18.70
CA ARG A 38 11.10 62.36 18.70
C ARG A 38 10.53 63.68 18.17
N PRO A 39 10.94 64.84 18.72
CA PRO A 39 10.48 66.14 18.24
C PRO A 39 11.08 66.45 16.85
N GLY A 40 10.21 66.78 15.89
CA GLY A 40 10.59 67.22 14.55
C GLY A 40 10.36 66.15 13.47
N ASN A 41 9.19 66.20 12.83
CA ASN A 41 8.83 65.48 11.59
C ASN A 41 8.51 63.97 11.71
N ALA A 42 7.78 63.57 12.75
CA ALA A 42 7.16 62.24 12.80
C ALA A 42 5.81 62.25 12.05
N GLN A 43 5.72 61.53 10.92
CA GLN A 43 4.47 61.39 10.17
C GLN A 43 3.74 60.12 10.62
N LYS A 44 2.47 60.29 11.01
CA LYS A 44 1.63 59.20 11.53
C LYS A 44 1.33 58.20 10.40
N VAL A 45 1.87 56.99 10.50
CA VAL A 45 1.58 55.90 9.54
C VAL A 45 0.26 55.25 9.95
N GLN A 46 -0.73 55.31 9.07
CA GLN A 46 -1.94 54.49 9.20
C GLN A 46 -1.60 53.08 8.74
N LEU A 47 -1.52 52.16 9.70
CA LEU A 47 -1.37 50.74 9.39
C LEU A 47 -2.69 50.23 8.78
N PRO A 48 -2.66 49.51 7.64
CA PRO A 48 -3.84 48.83 7.14
C PRO A 48 -4.31 47.79 8.18
N PRO A 49 -5.62 47.52 8.26
CA PRO A 49 -6.15 46.54 9.21
C PRO A 49 -5.48 45.18 8.99
N ALA A 50 -5.01 44.57 10.08
CA ALA A 50 -4.40 43.26 10.03
C ALA A 50 -5.40 42.23 9.47
N ASN A 51 -4.94 41.40 8.52
CA ASN A 51 -5.70 40.24 8.05
C ASN A 51 -6.02 39.33 9.24
N ARG A 52 -7.27 39.35 9.68
CA ARG A 52 -7.80 38.42 10.69
C ARG A 52 -8.58 37.35 9.94
N MET A 53 -8.14 36.10 10.04
CA MET A 53 -9.01 34.97 9.71
C MET A 53 -10.17 34.94 10.71
N ALA A 54 -11.39 34.82 10.21
CA ALA A 54 -12.56 34.68 11.06
C ALA A 54 -12.46 33.37 11.86
N THR A 55 -12.42 33.49 13.19
CA THR A 55 -12.63 32.36 14.09
C THR A 55 -14.07 31.88 13.89
N PRO A 56 -14.32 30.57 13.70
CA PRO A 56 -15.68 30.05 13.67
C PRO A 56 -16.41 30.47 14.96
N PRO A 57 -17.71 30.76 14.92
CA PRO A 57 -18.46 31.04 16.14
C PRO A 57 -18.27 29.85 17.08
N SER A 58 -17.76 30.12 18.29
CA SER A 58 -17.81 29.16 19.39
C SER A 58 -19.28 28.93 19.66
N GLY A 59 -19.84 27.88 19.06
CA GLY A 59 -21.16 27.39 19.40
C GLY A 59 -21.21 27.24 20.92
N ALA A 60 -22.30 27.72 21.51
CA ALA A 60 -22.61 27.48 22.91
C ALA A 60 -22.28 26.02 23.24
N ALA A 61 -21.56 25.80 24.34
CA ALA A 61 -21.22 24.47 24.81
C ALA A 61 -22.51 23.64 24.94
N SER A 62 -22.82 22.88 23.90
CA SER A 62 -23.68 21.73 24.02
C SER A 62 -22.90 20.81 24.93
N THR A 63 -23.49 20.48 26.08
CA THR A 63 -23.02 19.42 26.96
C THR A 63 -22.72 18.23 26.06
N THR A 64 -21.45 18.05 25.72
CA THR A 64 -21.03 16.99 24.83
C THR A 64 -21.18 15.76 25.69
N ALA A 65 -22.25 15.00 25.42
CA ALA A 65 -22.34 13.63 25.88
C ALA A 65 -20.96 13.00 25.66
N PRO A 66 -20.38 12.29 26.64
CA PRO A 66 -19.02 11.80 26.53
C PRO A 66 -18.87 11.16 25.17
N ALA A 67 -18.00 11.75 24.32
CA ALA A 67 -17.73 11.19 23.02
C ALA A 67 -17.29 9.76 23.29
N LYS A 68 -18.14 8.80 22.91
CA LYS A 68 -17.76 7.39 22.95
C LYS A 68 -16.45 7.35 22.18
N THR A 69 -15.36 7.08 22.89
CA THR A 69 -14.12 6.62 22.28
C THR A 69 -14.55 5.55 21.28
N PRO A 70 -14.27 5.72 19.98
CA PRO A 70 -14.57 4.67 19.01
C PRO A 70 -13.99 3.39 19.58
N ASP A 71 -14.81 2.34 19.65
CA ASP A 71 -14.28 1.01 19.93
C ASP A 71 -13.11 0.78 18.96
N PRO A 72 -11.97 0.23 19.43
CA PRO A 72 -10.85 -0.03 18.54
C PRO A 72 -11.37 -0.86 17.36
N MET A 73 -11.39 -0.26 16.18
CA MET A 73 -11.82 -0.95 14.97
C MET A 73 -10.88 -2.15 14.80
N PHE A 74 -11.48 -3.32 14.68
CA PHE A 74 -10.70 -4.55 14.45
C PHE A 74 -9.83 -4.36 13.21
N ARG A 75 -8.54 -4.70 13.36
CA ARG A 75 -7.57 -4.67 12.28
C ARG A 75 -6.69 -5.89 12.35
N TYR A 76 -6.20 -6.32 11.20
CA TYR A 76 -5.08 -7.23 11.15
C TYR A 76 -3.81 -6.44 11.44
N GLU A 77 -2.95 -7.01 12.27
CA GLU A 77 -1.62 -6.49 12.57
C GLU A 77 -0.61 -7.05 11.56
N MET A 78 -0.87 -8.26 11.05
CA MET A 78 -0.01 -8.92 10.08
C MET A 78 -0.83 -9.78 9.11
N LEU A 79 -0.39 -9.76 7.86
CA LEU A 79 -0.74 -10.72 6.82
C LEU A 79 0.52 -11.02 6.01
N ARG A 80 0.90 -12.29 5.88
CA ARG A 80 2.13 -12.70 5.18
C ARG A 80 1.95 -13.99 4.39
N LEU A 81 2.61 -14.06 3.23
CA LEU A 81 2.87 -15.30 2.53
C LEU A 81 4.01 -16.04 3.24
N LEU A 82 3.80 -17.31 3.58
CA LEU A 82 4.82 -18.19 4.17
C LEU A 82 5.48 -19.07 3.11
N ILE A 83 4.66 -19.64 2.23
CA ILE A 83 5.10 -20.53 1.16
C ILE A 83 4.44 -20.04 -0.13
N PRO A 84 5.17 -19.89 -1.25
CA PRO A 84 6.63 -19.99 -1.33
C PRO A 84 7.35 -18.88 -0.55
N GLU A 85 8.67 -19.00 -0.37
CA GLU A 85 9.52 -17.88 0.07
C GLU A 85 9.65 -16.83 -1.05
N PRO A 86 10.02 -15.57 -0.73
CA PRO A 86 10.31 -14.57 -1.75
C PRO A 86 11.40 -15.04 -2.71
N ASP A 87 11.19 -14.83 -4.02
CA ASP A 87 12.09 -15.22 -5.11
C ASP A 87 12.37 -16.74 -5.21
N ALA A 88 11.52 -17.57 -4.58
CA ALA A 88 11.70 -19.02 -4.63
C ALA A 88 11.55 -19.56 -6.06
N THR A 89 12.39 -20.54 -6.40
CA THR A 89 12.30 -21.26 -7.67
C THR A 89 11.57 -22.59 -7.49
N ILE A 90 10.41 -22.71 -8.12
CA ILE A 90 9.54 -23.88 -8.07
C ILE A 90 9.70 -24.66 -9.36
N ARG A 91 10.04 -25.94 -9.27
CA ARG A 91 10.15 -26.83 -10.43
C ARG A 91 8.94 -27.76 -10.48
N SER A 92 8.03 -27.51 -11.42
CA SER A 92 6.89 -28.40 -11.64
C SER A 92 6.60 -28.49 -13.13
N THR A 93 6.50 -29.71 -13.66
CA THR A 93 6.13 -29.91 -15.08
C THR A 93 4.67 -29.52 -15.35
N ALA A 94 3.80 -29.77 -14.37
CA ALA A 94 2.37 -29.46 -14.42
C ALA A 94 2.05 -28.02 -13.97
N GLY A 95 3.04 -27.27 -13.48
CA GLY A 95 2.81 -25.90 -12.97
C GLY A 95 2.06 -25.90 -11.64
N GLU A 96 2.33 -26.88 -10.78
CA GLU A 96 1.71 -27.02 -9.47
C GLU A 96 2.46 -26.21 -8.40
N LEU A 97 1.71 -25.53 -7.54
CA LEU A 97 2.23 -24.75 -6.42
C LEU A 97 1.23 -24.75 -5.26
N ILE A 98 1.71 -24.98 -4.05
CA ILE A 98 0.96 -24.74 -2.83
C ILE A 98 1.39 -23.40 -2.24
N VAL A 99 0.42 -22.53 -1.99
CA VAL A 99 0.62 -21.24 -1.33
C VAL A 99 0.06 -21.32 0.09
N THR A 100 0.86 -20.93 1.08
CA THR A 100 0.46 -20.89 2.49
C THR A 100 0.60 -19.48 3.03
N VAL A 101 -0.39 -19.04 3.79
CA VAL A 101 -0.52 -17.68 4.30
C VAL A 101 -0.69 -17.73 5.82
N THR A 102 -0.31 -16.66 6.49
CA THR A 102 -0.65 -16.45 7.91
C THR A 102 -1.16 -15.03 8.15
N SER A 103 -2.05 -14.88 9.13
CA SER A 103 -2.51 -13.57 9.61
C SER A 103 -2.48 -13.52 11.13
N GLU A 104 -2.20 -12.35 11.67
CA GLU A 104 -2.36 -12.04 13.09
C GLU A 104 -3.21 -10.78 13.25
N PRO A 105 -4.29 -10.81 14.05
CA PRO A 105 -4.94 -12.00 14.60
C PRO A 105 -5.36 -13.00 13.50
N GLY A 106 -5.71 -14.23 13.91
CA GLY A 106 -6.25 -15.23 12.99
C GLY A 106 -7.48 -14.70 12.23
N LEU A 107 -7.83 -15.34 11.12
CA LEU A 107 -8.92 -14.87 10.25
C LEU A 107 -10.21 -14.68 11.07
N GLN A 108 -10.74 -13.46 11.08
CA GLN A 108 -12.01 -13.16 11.73
C GLN A 108 -13.17 -13.91 11.10
N LYS A 109 -14.19 -14.15 11.91
CA LYS A 109 -15.42 -14.77 11.44
C LYS A 109 -16.07 -13.89 10.37
N GLY A 110 -16.48 -14.51 9.27
CA GLY A 110 -17.09 -13.82 8.13
C GLY A 110 -16.09 -13.25 7.11
N HIS A 111 -14.82 -13.08 7.49
CA HIS A 111 -13.77 -12.67 6.57
C HIS A 111 -13.29 -13.85 5.71
N ARG A 112 -12.69 -13.54 4.57
CA ARG A 112 -12.21 -14.53 3.59
C ARG A 112 -10.88 -14.10 3.01
N TYR A 113 -9.98 -15.05 2.81
CA TYR A 113 -8.77 -14.86 2.02
C TYR A 113 -9.05 -14.98 0.53
N ARG A 114 -8.37 -14.16 -0.27
CA ARG A 114 -8.33 -14.24 -1.73
C ARG A 114 -6.87 -14.22 -2.19
N LEU A 115 -6.46 -15.24 -2.93
CA LEU A 115 -5.15 -15.29 -3.55
C LEU A 115 -5.20 -14.62 -4.93
N LEU A 116 -4.16 -13.83 -5.22
CA LEU A 116 -3.90 -13.20 -6.49
C LEU A 116 -2.62 -13.77 -7.10
N LEU A 117 -2.67 -14.13 -8.37
CA LEU A 117 -1.51 -14.44 -9.21
C LEU A 117 -1.40 -13.37 -10.29
N ASP A 118 -0.29 -12.63 -10.32
CA ASP A 118 -0.06 -11.52 -11.24
C ASP A 118 -1.21 -10.48 -11.24
N GLY A 119 -1.75 -10.23 -10.03
CA GLY A 119 -2.86 -9.30 -9.82
C GLY A 119 -4.26 -9.86 -10.10
N HIS A 120 -4.37 -11.10 -10.59
CA HIS A 120 -5.65 -11.71 -10.93
C HIS A 120 -6.06 -12.74 -9.87
N PRO A 121 -7.34 -12.76 -9.43
CA PRO A 121 -7.84 -13.78 -8.52
C PRO A 121 -7.70 -15.19 -9.11
N THR A 122 -7.17 -16.12 -8.31
CA THR A 122 -7.00 -17.51 -8.75
C THR A 122 -8.22 -18.39 -8.45
N GLY A 123 -9.21 -17.87 -7.72
CA GLY A 123 -10.41 -18.58 -7.33
C GLY A 123 -11.29 -17.77 -6.39
N GLU A 124 -12.36 -18.41 -5.92
CA GLU A 124 -13.31 -17.78 -4.99
C GLU A 124 -12.69 -17.53 -3.60
N PRO A 125 -13.00 -16.40 -2.93
CA PRO A 125 -12.52 -16.14 -1.59
C PRO A 125 -13.02 -17.18 -0.58
N GLY A 126 -12.15 -17.62 0.32
CA GLY A 126 -12.47 -18.68 1.30
C GLY A 126 -11.77 -18.50 2.65
N PRO A 127 -12.14 -19.30 3.66
CA PRO A 127 -11.54 -19.19 4.99
C PRO A 127 -10.16 -19.87 5.10
N SER A 128 -9.79 -20.69 4.10
CA SER A 128 -8.54 -21.45 4.10
C SER A 128 -7.34 -20.53 3.88
N PRO A 129 -6.28 -20.62 4.71
CA PRO A 129 -5.01 -19.93 4.46
C PRO A 129 -4.09 -20.70 3.49
N VAL A 130 -4.54 -21.84 2.96
CA VAL A 130 -3.79 -22.69 2.02
C VAL A 130 -4.51 -22.75 0.69
N PHE A 131 -3.76 -22.52 -0.38
CA PHE A 131 -4.24 -22.51 -1.77
C PHE A 131 -3.43 -23.48 -2.61
N ALA A 132 -4.11 -24.30 -3.40
CA ALA A 132 -3.48 -25.16 -4.39
C ALA A 132 -3.69 -24.55 -5.78
N LEU A 133 -2.59 -24.30 -6.48
CA LEU A 133 -2.57 -23.83 -7.85
C LEU A 133 -2.04 -24.91 -8.78
N SER A 134 -2.55 -24.91 -10.00
CA SER A 134 -2.13 -25.81 -11.07
C SER A 134 -2.05 -25.04 -12.39
N ASN A 135 -1.31 -25.61 -13.34
CA ASN A 135 -1.13 -25.03 -14.68
C ASN A 135 -0.59 -23.58 -14.68
N ILE A 136 0.24 -23.23 -13.69
CA ILE A 136 1.00 -21.99 -13.74
C ILE A 136 2.03 -22.09 -14.88
N ASP A 137 2.13 -21.04 -15.67
CA ASP A 137 3.10 -20.96 -16.75
C ASP A 137 4.53 -20.89 -16.25
N ARG A 138 5.49 -21.15 -17.15
CA ARG A 138 6.91 -20.98 -16.83
C ARG A 138 7.26 -19.50 -16.81
N GLY A 139 8.12 -19.09 -15.88
CA GLY A 139 8.60 -17.70 -15.82
C GLY A 139 8.56 -17.14 -14.41
N SER A 140 8.64 -15.82 -14.32
CA SER A 140 8.53 -15.07 -13.07
C SER A 140 7.09 -14.61 -12.89
N HIS A 141 6.57 -14.83 -11.70
CA HIS A 141 5.19 -14.51 -11.32
C HIS A 141 5.19 -13.82 -9.96
N HIS A 142 4.08 -13.16 -9.64
CA HIS A 142 3.90 -12.45 -8.37
C HIS A 142 2.66 -12.96 -7.65
N LEU A 143 2.81 -13.28 -6.37
CA LEU A 143 1.71 -13.65 -5.49
C LEU A 143 1.36 -12.48 -4.59
N ALA A 144 0.06 -12.30 -4.36
CA ALA A 144 -0.42 -11.44 -3.29
C ALA A 144 -1.68 -12.06 -2.68
N VAL A 145 -1.93 -11.77 -1.41
CA VAL A 145 -3.14 -12.23 -0.72
C VAL A 145 -3.87 -11.04 -0.14
N GLU A 146 -5.18 -11.08 -0.26
CA GLU A 146 -6.09 -10.10 0.30
C GLU A 146 -6.99 -10.78 1.34
N ILE A 147 -7.29 -10.08 2.42
CA ILE A 147 -8.40 -10.42 3.31
C ILE A 147 -9.58 -9.53 2.95
N LEU A 148 -10.71 -10.16 2.67
CA LEU A 148 -11.98 -9.51 2.38
C LEU A 148 -12.90 -9.61 3.60
N ASP A 149 -13.64 -8.54 3.88
CA ASP A 149 -14.72 -8.57 4.86
C ASP A 149 -15.99 -9.27 4.32
N GLU A 150 -17.04 -9.32 5.14
CA GLU A 150 -18.33 -9.90 4.77
C GLU A 150 -18.98 -9.18 3.58
N GLN A 151 -18.66 -7.90 3.37
CA GLN A 151 -19.14 -7.07 2.27
C GLN A 151 -18.24 -7.13 1.02
N GLY A 152 -17.15 -7.90 1.06
CA GLY A 152 -16.21 -8.05 -0.05
C GLY A 152 -15.19 -6.92 -0.17
N ARG A 153 -15.07 -6.03 0.82
CA ARG A 153 -14.07 -4.96 0.85
C ARG A 153 -12.74 -5.52 1.32
N ILE A 154 -11.66 -5.03 0.72
CA ILE A 154 -10.29 -5.41 1.11
C ILE A 154 -9.97 -4.74 2.45
N VAL A 155 -9.73 -5.57 3.47
CA VAL A 155 -9.35 -5.14 4.83
C VAL A 155 -7.84 -5.09 4.98
N GLU A 156 -7.13 -6.05 4.39
CA GLU A 156 -5.68 -6.17 4.47
C GLU A 156 -5.14 -6.81 3.19
N ARG A 157 -3.91 -6.47 2.80
CA ARG A 157 -3.27 -7.01 1.59
C ARG A 157 -1.77 -7.14 1.75
N THR A 158 -1.22 -8.27 1.34
CA THR A 158 0.24 -8.45 1.29
C THR A 158 0.87 -7.63 0.17
N ALA A 159 2.15 -7.31 0.33
CA ALA A 159 2.98 -6.92 -0.80
C ALA A 159 3.02 -8.04 -1.86
N ASN A 160 3.33 -7.67 -3.10
CA ASN A 160 3.57 -8.62 -4.16
C ASN A 160 4.87 -9.38 -3.89
N GLN A 161 4.79 -10.69 -3.80
CA GLN A 161 5.93 -11.56 -3.56
C GLN A 161 6.29 -12.31 -4.85
N PRO A 162 7.48 -12.09 -5.41
CA PRO A 162 7.91 -12.79 -6.62
C PRO A 162 8.22 -14.26 -6.36
N PHE A 163 8.00 -15.11 -7.36
CA PHE A 163 8.51 -16.47 -7.43
C PHE A 163 8.78 -16.86 -8.89
N HIS A 164 9.54 -17.93 -9.10
CA HIS A 164 9.92 -18.39 -10.43
C HIS A 164 9.45 -19.83 -10.68
N MET A 165 8.63 -20.03 -11.71
CA MET A 165 8.16 -21.34 -12.13
C MET A 165 9.03 -21.90 -13.26
N GLN A 166 9.57 -23.10 -13.03
CA GLN A 166 10.36 -23.84 -14.00
C GLN A 166 9.63 -25.11 -14.43
N ARG A 167 9.21 -25.13 -15.69
CA ARG A 167 8.65 -26.31 -16.37
C ARG A 167 9.72 -26.93 -17.28
N ILE A 168 9.78 -28.26 -17.35
CA ILE A 168 10.66 -28.93 -18.32
C ILE A 168 10.11 -28.75 -19.74
N SER A 169 11.00 -28.49 -20.70
CA SER A 169 10.61 -28.38 -22.11
C SER A 169 10.42 -29.76 -22.74
N LEU A 170 9.69 -29.81 -23.87
CA LEU A 170 9.59 -31.03 -24.68
C LEU A 170 10.98 -31.49 -25.17
N ALA A 171 11.86 -30.56 -25.53
CA ALA A 171 13.24 -30.86 -25.90
C ALA A 171 14.02 -31.51 -24.74
N GLN A 172 13.83 -31.03 -23.50
CA GLN A 172 14.45 -31.62 -22.33
C GLN A 172 13.87 -33.01 -22.02
N LYS A 173 12.56 -33.23 -22.19
CA LYS A 173 11.95 -34.56 -22.12
C LYS A 173 12.55 -35.51 -23.15
N ARG A 174 12.74 -35.07 -24.40
CA ARG A 174 13.38 -35.86 -25.47
C ARG A 174 14.84 -36.17 -25.19
N ARG A 175 15.60 -35.25 -24.56
CA ARG A 175 16.99 -35.52 -24.14
C ARG A 175 17.07 -36.60 -23.05
N ILE A 176 16.15 -36.59 -22.10
CA ILE A 176 16.10 -37.58 -20.99
C ILE A 176 15.61 -38.95 -21.52
N LYS A 177 14.56 -38.95 -22.34
CA LYS A 177 14.02 -40.15 -23.00
C LYS A 177 13.96 -39.93 -24.52
N PRO A 178 15.04 -40.28 -25.24
CA PRO A 178 15.10 -40.19 -26.71
C PRO A 178 13.92 -40.89 -27.38
N CYS A 179 13.46 -40.35 -28.50
CA CYS A 179 12.36 -40.92 -29.28
C CYS A 179 12.83 -42.18 -30.01
N ALA A 180 12.18 -43.32 -29.76
CA ALA A 180 12.29 -44.49 -30.62
C ALA A 180 11.43 -44.32 -31.88
N THR A 181 11.65 -45.13 -32.92
CA THR A 181 10.86 -45.10 -34.17
C THR A 181 9.36 -45.28 -33.94
N ALA A 182 8.96 -46.05 -32.93
CA ALA A 182 7.57 -46.27 -32.53
C ALA A 182 6.96 -45.11 -31.72
N ASP A 183 7.78 -44.22 -31.15
CA ASP A 183 7.31 -43.11 -30.31
C ASP A 183 6.79 -41.91 -31.14
N TYR A 184 7.21 -41.82 -32.40
CA TYR A 184 6.86 -40.71 -33.28
C TYR A 184 5.36 -40.70 -33.57
N GLY A 185 4.70 -39.57 -33.27
CA GLY A 185 3.24 -39.39 -33.37
C GLY A 185 2.45 -39.81 -32.15
N GLN A 186 3.08 -40.48 -31.17
CA GLN A 186 2.43 -40.89 -29.92
C GLN A 186 2.75 -39.92 -28.78
N ARG A 187 4.00 -39.44 -28.72
CA ARG A 187 4.48 -38.52 -27.68
C ARG A 187 4.55 -37.09 -28.23
N PRO A 188 4.11 -36.06 -27.49
CA PRO A 188 4.17 -34.67 -27.96
C PRO A 188 5.61 -34.20 -28.21
N GLU A 189 6.60 -34.78 -27.52
CA GLU A 189 8.02 -34.54 -27.76
C GLU A 189 8.61 -35.26 -28.98
N CYS A 190 7.85 -36.13 -29.66
CA CYS A 190 8.25 -36.92 -30.83
C CYS A 190 7.26 -36.69 -31.99
N PRO A 191 7.30 -35.53 -32.68
CA PRO A 191 6.38 -35.24 -33.78
C PRO A 191 6.67 -36.12 -35.01
N LEU A 192 5.63 -36.55 -35.74
CA LEU A 192 5.77 -37.40 -36.94
C LEU A 192 6.70 -36.81 -38.01
N SER A 193 6.80 -35.48 -38.09
CA SER A 193 7.71 -34.77 -39.00
C SER A 193 9.18 -35.11 -38.79
N ASP A 194 9.56 -35.49 -37.57
CA ASP A 194 10.95 -35.76 -37.18
C ASP A 194 11.30 -37.25 -37.27
N LYS A 195 10.36 -38.12 -37.70
CA LYS A 195 10.61 -39.56 -37.79
C LYS A 195 11.71 -39.79 -38.84
N PRO A 196 12.82 -40.48 -38.48
CA PRO A 196 13.85 -40.81 -39.46
C PRO A 196 13.26 -41.67 -40.56
N ALA A 197 13.67 -41.41 -41.81
CA ALA A 197 13.30 -42.26 -42.93
C ALA A 197 13.79 -43.69 -42.64
N GLU A 198 12.92 -44.67 -42.86
CA GLU A 198 13.32 -46.07 -42.78
C GLU A 198 14.37 -46.30 -43.86
N GLU A 199 15.60 -46.66 -43.46
CA GLU A 199 16.61 -47.13 -44.40
C GLU A 199 16.01 -48.35 -45.09
N GLN A 200 15.68 -48.20 -46.38
CA GLN A 200 15.44 -49.34 -47.25
C GLN A 200 16.74 -50.12 -47.24
N SER A 201 16.80 -51.16 -46.41
CA SER A 201 17.92 -52.08 -46.40
C SER A 201 18.06 -52.59 -47.83
N SER A 202 19.10 -52.12 -48.52
CA SER A 202 19.42 -52.61 -49.85
C SER A 202 19.89 -54.03 -49.65
N ILE A 203 18.95 -54.97 -49.76
CA ILE A 203 19.24 -56.37 -50.01
C ILE A 203 19.75 -56.41 -51.46
N LEU A 204 20.94 -55.86 -51.69
CA LEU A 204 21.71 -56.25 -52.85
C LEU A 204 22.25 -57.64 -52.50
N PRO A 205 21.88 -58.70 -53.22
CA PRO A 205 22.56 -59.97 -53.06
C PRO A 205 24.03 -59.71 -53.37
N PHE A 206 24.89 -59.95 -52.39
CA PHE A 206 26.33 -60.04 -52.64
C PHE A 206 26.50 -61.18 -53.64
N PHE A 207 26.79 -60.83 -54.90
CA PHE A 207 27.10 -61.77 -55.99
C PHE A 207 28.47 -62.40 -55.78
#